data_AF-E4N4E3-F1
#
_entry.id   AF-E4N4E3-F1
#
_cell.length_a   1.000
_cell.length_b   1.000
_cell.length_c   1.000
_cell.angle_alpha   90.00
_cell.angle_beta   90.00
_cell.angle_gamma   90.00
#
_symmetry.space_group_name_H-M   'P 1'
#
loop_
_entity.id
_entity.type
_entity.pdbx_description
1 polymer ?
#
loop_
_entity_poly.entity_id
_entity_poly.type
_entity_poly.pdbx_seq_one_letter_code
_entity_poly.pdbx_strand_id
1 'polypeptide(L)' 'MSDAPRLLVAVDRARCIGSGLCARTAPADLVLGPDGRSAPARPDSEPSEELTEAAEMCPVEAITVRDAATGELVAPVW' A
#
# COMPACT_ATOMS: atom_id res chain seq x y z
N MET A 1 13.94 -7.17 21.34
CA MET A 1 13.85 -6.41 20.08
C MET A 1 12.68 -7.00 19.34
N SER A 2 11.55 -6.31 19.33
CA SER A 2 10.35 -6.82 18.69
C SER A 2 10.59 -6.87 17.19
N ASP A 3 10.78 -8.08 16.67
CA ASP A 3 10.74 -8.37 15.24
C ASP A 3 9.26 -8.40 14.82
N ALA A 4 8.59 -7.25 14.95
CA ALA A 4 7.25 -7.11 14.43
C ALA A 4 7.35 -7.19 12.90
N PRO A 5 6.53 -8.02 12.24
CA PRO A 5 6.58 -8.16 10.80
C PRO A 5 6.43 -6.79 10.16
N ARG A 6 7.27 -6.47 9.17
CA ARG A 6 7.16 -5.24 8.38
C ARG A 6 6.46 -5.54 7.07
N LEU A 7 5.79 -4.55 6.52
CA LEU A 7 5.11 -4.64 5.24
C LEU A 7 5.87 -3.85 4.18
N LEU A 8 6.05 -4.43 3.00
CA LEU A 8 6.52 -3.76 1.80
C LEU A 8 5.34 -3.34 0.95
N VAL A 9 5.28 -2.05 0.63
CA VAL A 9 4.21 -1.46 -0.18
C VAL A 9 4.75 -1.08 -1.54
N ALA A 10 4.11 -1.58 -2.59
CA ALA A 10 4.42 -1.22 -3.97
C ALA A 10 3.20 -0.58 -4.63
N VAL A 11 3.44 0.43 -5.46
CA VAL A 11 2.42 1.05 -6.31
C VAL A 11 2.84 0.92 -7.77
N ASP A 12 2.04 0.23 -8.57
CA ASP A 12 2.15 0.23 -10.02
C ASP A 12 1.64 1.57 -10.57
N ARG A 13 2.59 2.43 -10.92
CA ARG A 13 2.31 3.79 -11.38
C ARG A 13 1.72 3.84 -12.80
N ALA A 14 1.85 2.77 -13.59
CA ALA A 14 1.23 2.66 -14.91
C ALA A 14 -0.27 2.32 -14.80
N ARG A 15 -0.65 1.50 -13.81
CA ARG A 15 -2.06 1.17 -13.52
C ARG A 15 -2.76 2.24 -12.69
N CYS A 16 -2.05 2.87 -11.77
CA CYS A 16 -2.63 3.85 -10.86
C CYS A 16 -3.37 4.96 -11.64
N ILE A 17 -4.67 5.12 -11.38
CA ILE A 17 -5.50 6.16 -12.01
C ILE A 17 -5.60 7.44 -11.20
N GLY A 18 -5.02 7.49 -10.00
CA GLY A 18 -5.05 8.69 -9.15
C GLY A 18 -6.37 8.94 -8.43
N SER A 19 -7.15 7.89 -8.11
CA SER A 19 -8.44 8.05 -7.41
C SER A 19 -8.32 8.69 -6.02
N GLY A 20 -7.15 8.58 -5.39
CA GLY A 20 -6.89 9.11 -4.05
C GLY A 20 -7.53 8.31 -2.91
N LEU A 21 -8.27 7.23 -3.19
CA LEU A 21 -8.91 6.40 -2.14
C LEU A 21 -7.88 5.85 -1.16
N CYS A 22 -6.80 5.27 -1.68
CA CYS A 22 -5.71 4.74 -0.88
C CYS A 22 -5.11 5.74 0.11
N ALA A 23 -4.84 6.98 -0.33
CA ALA A 23 -4.29 8.03 0.52
C ALA A 23 -5.31 8.55 1.56
N ARG A 24 -6.61 8.33 1.35
CA ARG A 24 -7.66 8.63 2.35
C ARG A 24 -7.82 7.51 3.36
N THR A 25 -7.64 6.27 2.94
CA THR A 25 -7.77 5.08 3.78
C THR A 25 -6.55 4.88 4.66
N ALA A 26 -5.35 4.88 4.06
CA ALA A 26 -4.08 4.67 4.76
C ALA A 26 -3.16 5.91 4.63
N PRO A 27 -3.55 7.08 5.16
CA PRO A 27 -2.78 8.33 5.00
C PRO A 27 -1.39 8.29 5.65
N ALA A 28 -1.15 7.35 6.58
CA ALA A 28 0.16 7.13 7.18
C ALA A 28 1.15 6.42 6.23
N ASP A 29 0.64 5.68 5.25
CA ASP A 29 1.41 4.76 4.41
C ASP A 29 1.36 5.09 2.93
N LEU A 30 0.30 5.77 2.48
CA LEU A 30 0.08 6.10 1.07
C LEU A 30 -0.22 7.59 0.93
N VAL A 31 0.47 8.22 -0.01
CA VAL A 31 0.27 9.62 -0.38
C VAL A 31 -0.12 9.72 -1.85
N LEU A 32 -0.85 10.77 -2.21
CA LEU A 32 -1.09 11.13 -3.61
C LEU A 32 -0.10 12.23 -4.00
N GLY A 33 0.79 11.91 -4.93
CA GLY A 33 1.80 12.83 -5.42
C GLY A 33 1.22 13.97 -6.27
N PRO A 34 2.02 15.02 -6.53
CA PRO A 34 1.60 16.15 -7.35
C PRO A 34 1.34 15.78 -8.82
N ASP A 35 1.83 14.62 -9.25
CA ASP A 35 1.56 14.03 -10.57
C ASP A 35 0.24 13.23 -10.62
N GLY A 36 -0.55 13.27 -9.55
CA GLY A 36 -1.82 12.56 -9.45
C GLY A 36 -1.64 11.04 -9.35
N ARG A 37 -0.47 10.55 -8.92
CA ARG A 37 -0.22 9.12 -8.71
C ARG A 37 0.11 8.83 -7.27
N SER A 38 -0.37 7.70 -6.79
CA SER A 38 -0.05 7.27 -5.42
C SER A 38 1.41 6.82 -5.31
N ALA A 39 1.96 6.98 -4.11
CA ALA A 39 3.26 6.44 -3.73
C ALA A 39 3.23 6.04 -2.24
N PRO A 40 4.05 5.05 -1.83
CA PRO A 40 4.31 4.79 -0.42
C PRO A 40 4.92 6.03 0.25
N ALA A 41 4.49 6.33 1.48
CA ALA A 41 5.04 7.40 2.30
C ALA A 41 6.42 7.03 2.89
N ARG A 42 6.67 5.73 3.03
CA ARG A 42 7.87 5.13 3.64
C ARG A 42 8.25 3.83 2.90
N PRO A 43 9.52 3.41 2.96
CA PRO A 43 9.99 2.20 2.26
C PRO A 43 9.38 0.92 2.82
N ASP A 44 9.01 0.93 4.10
CA ASP A 44 8.36 -0.17 4.81
C ASP A 44 7.34 0.37 5.82
N SER A 45 6.29 -0.41 6.04
CA SER A 45 5.18 -0.06 6.93
C SER A 45 5.11 -1.05 8.08
N GLU A 46 4.57 -0.60 9.22
CA GLU A 46 4.13 -1.52 10.25
C GLU A 46 2.85 -2.25 9.78
N PRO A 47 2.49 -3.40 10.37
CA PRO A 47 1.23 -4.05 10.08
C PRO A 47 0.07 -3.07 10.29
N SER A 48 -0.74 -2.85 9.26
CA SER A 48 -1.86 -1.92 9.27
C SER A 48 -3.02 -2.51 8.47
N GLU A 49 -4.17 -2.58 9.13
CA GLU A 49 -5.42 -3.01 8.49
C GLU A 49 -5.86 -2.00 7.42
N GLU A 50 -5.64 -0.70 7.68
CA GLU A 50 -5.95 0.36 6.72
C GLU A 50 -5.13 0.23 5.44
N LEU A 51 -3.86 -0.18 5.55
CA LEU A 51 -2.99 -0.40 4.40
C LEU A 51 -3.45 -1.60 3.56
N THR A 52 -3.87 -2.69 4.20
CA THR A 52 -4.46 -3.84 3.49
C THR A 52 -5.78 -3.46 2.84
N GLU A 53 -6.65 -2.73 3.54
CA GLU A 53 -7.92 -2.21 3.02
C GLU A 53 -7.67 -1.26 1.83
N ALA A 54 -6.68 -0.37 1.92
CA ALA A 54 -6.32 0.54 0.83
C ALA A 54 -5.88 -0.19 -0.44
N ALA A 55 -5.22 -1.35 -0.30
CA ALA A 55 -4.83 -2.18 -1.43
C ALA A 55 -6.03 -2.88 -2.07
N GLU A 56 -6.94 -3.43 -1.26
CA GLU A 56 -8.17 -4.08 -1.70
C GLU A 56 -9.16 -3.09 -2.33
N MET A 57 -9.30 -1.88 -1.79
CA MET A 57 -10.20 -0.89 -2.35
C MET A 57 -9.67 -0.20 -3.61
N CYS A 58 -8.46 -0.53 -4.06
CA CYS A 58 -7.88 0.06 -5.26
C CYS A 58 -8.69 -0.39 -6.49
N PRO A 59 -9.40 0.51 -7.20
CA PRO A 59 -10.31 0.11 -8.28
C PRO A 59 -9.60 -0.46 -9.52
N VAL A 60 -8.27 -0.39 -9.54
CA VAL A 60 -7.40 -0.84 -10.64
C VAL A 60 -6.26 -1.72 -10.12
N GLU A 61 -6.35 -2.19 -8.87
CA GLU A 61 -5.38 -3.10 -8.24
C GLU A 61 -3.92 -2.65 -8.41
N ALA A 62 -3.69 -1.35 -8.31
CA ALA A 62 -2.36 -0.76 -8.50
C ALA A 62 -1.47 -0.87 -7.26
N ILE A 63 -1.96 -1.41 -6.14
CA ILE A 63 -1.25 -1.44 -4.87
C ILE A 63 -1.01 -2.90 -4.47
N THR A 64 0.18 -3.20 -3.99
CA THR A 64 0.53 -4.51 -3.45
C THR A 64 1.17 -4.34 -2.09
N VAL A 65 0.72 -5.13 -1.13
CA VAL A 65 1.27 -5.20 0.23
C VAL A 65 1.83 -6.60 0.42
N ARG A 66 3.10 -6.69 0.82
CA ARG A 66 3.79 -7.95 1.07
C ARG A 66 4.41 -7.99 2.44
N ASP A 67 4.51 -9.17 3.03
CA ASP A 67 5.35 -9.36 4.20
C ASP A 67 6.83 -9.15 3.81
N ALA A 68 7.55 -8.34 4.58
CA ALA A 68 8.93 -7.98 4.27
C ALA A 68 9.92 -9.12 4.53
N ALA A 69 9.61 -10.04 5.44
CA ALA A 69 10.47 -11.17 5.79
C ALA A 69 10.27 -12.34 4.82
N THR A 70 9.03 -12.64 4.43
CA THR A 70 8.70 -13.81 3.60
C THR A 70 8.47 -13.46 2.13
N GLY A 71 8.12 -12.20 1.82
CA GLY A 71 7.71 -11.77 0.49
C GLY A 71 6.29 -12.20 0.09
N GLU A 72 5.57 -12.86 0.99
CA GLU A 72 4.21 -13.32 0.74
C GLU A 72 3.26 -12.14 0.50
N LEU A 73 2.26 -12.36 -0.36
CA LEU A 73 1.23 -11.37 -0.64
C LEU A 73 0.30 -11.28 0.58
N VAL A 74 0.21 -10.08 1.16
CA VAL A 74 -0.71 -9.79 2.28
C VAL A 74 -2.00 -9.18 1.74
N ALA A 75 -1.90 -8.24 0.79
CA ALA A 75 -3.06 -7.65 0.12
C ALA A 75 -2.72 -7.19 -1.31
N PRO A 76 -3.70 -7.21 -2.23
CA PRO A 76 -5.08 -7.67 -2.04
C PRO A 76 -5.19 -9.21 -2.01
N VAL A 77 -6.10 -9.74 -1.18
CA VAL A 77 -6.42 -11.17 -1.08
C VAL A 77 -7.93 -11.38 -1.19
N TRP A 78 -8.40 -11.76 -2.38
CA TRP A 78 -9.82 -12.00 -2.67
C TRP A 78 -10.27 -13.42 -2.33
#